data_AF-A0A8N1SCE3-F1
#
_entry.id   AF-A0A8N1SCE3-F1
#
_cell.length_a   1.000
_cell.length_b   1.000
_cell.length_c   1.000
_cell.angle_alpha   90.00
_cell.angle_beta   90.00
_cell.angle_gamma   90.00
#
_symmetry.space_group_name_H-M   'P 1'
#
loop_
_entity.id
_entity.type
_entity.pdbx_description
1 polymer ?
#
loop_
_entity_poly.entity_id
_entity_poly.type
_entity_poly.pdbx_seq_one_letter_code
_entity_poly.pdbx_strand_id
1 'polypeptide(L)'
;MMAEDWMGLKIDAERNVMLRQARAARLIVTCGYFLMIFVFIVLIILPSFGLHFRYITNHTNHERLLPFQAYYFCDVDKSPQFELALVVQAMTMFFGAITYTSVDAFLGLAILHICGQLENFKYRLINLESSENFTPALRNYVQTHLRLIRYFCGSSQ
;
A
#
# COMPACT_ATOMS: atom_id res chain seq x y z
N MET A 1 15.48 -5.98 -10.56
CA MET A 1 14.44 -5.34 -11.39
C MET A 1 14.34 -3.83 -11.19
N MET A 2 13.71 -3.28 -10.13
CA MET A 2 13.65 -1.81 -9.96
C MET A 2 15.00 -1.14 -9.65
N ALA A 3 15.87 -1.82 -8.89
CA ALA A 3 17.20 -1.30 -8.56
C ALA A 3 18.12 -1.27 -9.79
N GLU A 4 18.03 -2.27 -10.67
CA GLU A 4 18.80 -2.34 -11.92
C GLU A 4 18.37 -1.26 -12.91
N ASP A 5 17.06 -1.00 -13.00
CA ASP A 5 16.49 0.09 -13.79
C ASP A 5 16.92 1.49 -13.29
N TRP A 6 17.36 1.59 -12.04
CA TRP A 6 17.93 2.81 -11.46
C TRP A 6 19.43 2.98 -11.75
N MET A 7 20.13 1.88 -12.05
CA MET A 7 21.59 1.84 -12.27
C MET A 7 21.98 2.03 -13.75
N GLY A 8 21.04 1.93 -14.69
CA GLY A 8 21.29 2.19 -16.11
C GLY A 8 21.64 3.66 -16.38
N LEU A 9 22.59 3.89 -17.30
CA LEU A 9 22.90 5.23 -17.84
C LEU A 9 21.65 5.79 -18.54
N LYS A 10 20.93 6.68 -17.85
CA LYS A 10 19.74 7.38 -18.35
C LYS A 10 20.07 8.83 -18.69
N ILE A 11 19.42 9.35 -19.73
CA ILE A 11 19.47 10.78 -20.07
C ILE A 11 18.90 11.58 -18.89
N ASP A 12 19.43 12.78 -18.61
CA ASP A 12 19.01 13.60 -17.45
C ASP A 12 17.49 13.83 -17.38
N ALA A 13 16.83 13.94 -18.54
CA ALA A 13 15.36 14.04 -18.64
C ALA A 13 14.65 12.79 -18.07
N GLU A 14 15.11 11.59 -18.42
CA GLU A 14 14.53 10.33 -17.95
C GLU A 14 14.74 10.11 -16.45
N ARG A 15 15.91 10.52 -15.97
CA ARG A 15 16.23 10.51 -14.54
C ARG A 15 15.32 11.45 -13.75
N ASN A 16 15.03 12.64 -14.28
CA ASN A 16 14.14 13.60 -13.63
C ASN A 16 12.71 13.08 -13.50
N VAL A 17 12.18 12.40 -14.52
CA VAL A 17 10.86 11.73 -14.46
C VAL A 17 10.85 10.67 -13.35
N MET A 18 11.85 9.79 -13.33
CA MET A 18 11.97 8.76 -12.29
C MET A 18 12.08 9.35 -10.88
N LEU A 19 12.84 10.43 -10.71
CA LEU A 19 12.98 11.14 -9.43
C LEU A 19 11.66 11.77 -8.98
N ARG A 20 10.90 12.36 -9.90
CA ARG A 20 9.57 12.92 -9.62
C ARG A 20 8.60 11.84 -9.15
N GLN A 21 8.51 10.73 -9.87
CA GLN A 21 7.65 9.60 -9.50
C GLN A 21 8.08 9.00 -8.15
N ALA A 22 9.38 8.87 -7.90
CA ALA A 22 9.90 8.38 -6.63
C ALA A 22 9.59 9.33 -5.45
N ARG A 23 9.62 10.65 -5.67
CA ARG A 23 9.21 11.63 -4.65
C ARG A 23 7.72 11.54 -4.34
N ALA A 24 6.88 11.41 -5.38
CA ALA A 24 5.44 11.22 -5.21
C ALA A 24 5.14 9.93 -4.44
N ALA A 25 5.78 8.81 -4.82
CA ALA A 25 5.66 7.53 -4.12
C ALA A 25 6.03 7.66 -2.64
N ARG A 26 7.18 8.29 -2.33
CA ARG A 26 7.59 8.53 -0.94
C ARG A 26 6.57 9.36 -0.17
N LEU A 27 6.02 10.42 -0.78
CA LEU A 27 5.02 11.27 -0.13
C LEU A 27 3.72 10.49 0.17
N ILE A 28 3.24 9.69 -0.78
CA ILE A 28 2.05 8.84 -0.62
C ILE A 28 2.27 7.84 0.51
N VAL A 29 3.40 7.12 0.51
CA VAL A 29 3.75 6.13 1.54
C VAL A 29 3.85 6.79 2.92
N THR A 30 4.55 7.92 3.03
CA THR A 30 4.68 8.66 4.28
C THR A 30 3.32 9.13 4.81
N CYS A 31 2.46 9.66 3.94
CA CYS A 31 1.09 10.05 4.30
C CYS A 31 0.27 8.85 4.81
N GLY A 32 0.37 7.70 4.12
CA GLY A 32 -0.27 6.45 4.55
C GLY A 32 0.17 6.02 5.94
N TYR A 33 1.47 6.06 6.25
CA TYR A 33 1.98 5.76 7.59
C TYR A 33 1.44 6.72 8.66
N PHE A 34 1.39 8.02 8.39
CA PHE A 34 0.82 8.99 9.32
C PHE A 34 -0.66 8.72 9.62
N LEU A 35 -1.45 8.40 8.59
CA LEU A 35 -2.86 8.04 8.75
C LEU A 35 -3.02 6.76 9.57
N MET A 36 -2.21 5.73 9.31
CA MET A 36 -2.24 4.49 10.09
C MET A 36 -1.90 4.70 11.56
N ILE A 37 -0.88 5.51 11.87
CA ILE A 37 -0.52 5.87 13.26
C ILE A 37 -1.69 6.60 13.92
N PHE A 38 -2.29 7.56 13.23
CA PHE A 38 -3.44 8.30 13.74
C PHE A 38 -4.62 7.37 14.07
N VAL A 39 -4.95 6.44 13.16
CA VAL A 39 -6.01 5.44 13.38
C VAL A 39 -5.68 4.54 14.57
N PHE A 40 -4.44 4.08 14.70
CA PHE A 40 -4.01 3.27 15.85
C PHE A 40 -4.15 4.02 17.18
N ILE A 41 -3.76 5.30 17.23
CA ILE A 41 -3.93 6.15 18.42
C ILE A 41 -5.41 6.26 18.78
N VAL A 42 -6.27 6.57 17.80
CA VAL A 42 -7.71 6.75 18.03
C VAL A 42 -8.41 5.46 18.45
N LEU A 43 -8.03 4.30 17.90
CA LEU A 43 -8.73 3.04 18.14
C LEU A 43 -8.16 2.23 19.31
N ILE A 44 -6.89 2.40 19.68
CA ILE A 44 -6.27 1.61 20.75
C ILE A 44 -5.91 2.49 21.94
N ILE A 45 -5.18 3.59 21.72
CA ILE A 45 -4.64 4.41 22.80
C ILE A 45 -5.77 5.18 23.51
N LEU A 46 -6.63 5.87 22.78
CA LEU A 46 -7.73 6.66 23.36
C LEU A 46 -8.68 5.79 24.22
N PRO A 47 -9.18 4.63 23.74
CA PRO A 47 -10.00 3.73 24.56
C PRO A 47 -9.28 3.18 25.79
N SER A 48 -7.96 2.99 25.73
CA SER A 48 -7.16 2.57 26.89
C SER A 48 -7.16 3.59 28.04
N PHE A 49 -7.40 4.88 27.73
CA PHE A 49 -7.58 5.94 28.72
C PHE A 49 -9.06 6.21 29.07
N GLY A 50 -9.98 5.36 28.64
CA GLY A 50 -11.42 5.52 28.87
C GLY A 50 -12.10 6.54 27.94
N LEU A 51 -11.37 7.09 26.96
CA LEU A 51 -11.93 7.98 25.93
C LEU A 51 -12.45 7.14 24.77
N HIS A 52 -13.66 6.61 24.92
CA HIS A 52 -14.32 5.85 23.86
C HIS A 52 -14.98 6.79 22.84
N PHE A 53 -14.57 6.68 21.58
CA PHE A 53 -15.20 7.37 20.44
C PHE A 53 -16.44 6.62 19.89
N ARG A 54 -16.81 5.49 20.49
CA ARG A 54 -17.91 4.65 20.01
C ARG A 54 -19.25 5.19 20.52
N TYR A 55 -20.19 5.42 19.61
CA TYR A 55 -21.58 5.74 19.94
C TYR A 55 -22.17 4.56 20.73
N ILE A 56 -22.53 4.80 22.00
CA ILE A 56 -23.15 3.80 22.89
C ILE A 56 -24.54 3.52 22.32
N THR A 57 -24.67 2.48 21.48
CA THR A 57 -25.98 2.08 20.92
C THR A 57 -26.71 1.04 21.78
N ASN A 58 -26.05 0.44 22.78
CA ASN A 58 -26.69 -0.54 23.64
C ASN A 58 -26.22 -0.41 25.08
N HIS A 59 -27.15 -0.01 25.96
CA HIS A 59 -27.05 -0.12 27.41
C HIS A 59 -27.22 -1.58 27.82
N THR A 60 -26.27 -2.45 27.47
CA THR A 60 -26.17 -3.79 28.04
C THR A 60 -24.95 -3.76 28.95
N ASN A 61 -25.18 -4.05 30.23
CA ASN A 61 -24.32 -4.00 31.43
C ASN A 61 -22.84 -4.48 31.33
N HIS A 62 -22.07 -4.09 30.31
CA HIS A 62 -20.63 -4.30 30.25
C HIS A 62 -19.93 -3.03 30.71
N GLU A 63 -19.34 -3.07 31.90
CA GLU A 63 -18.59 -1.95 32.50
C GLU A 63 -17.28 -1.64 31.76
N ARG A 64 -16.82 -2.54 30.88
CA ARG A 64 -15.58 -2.40 30.09
C ARG A 64 -15.80 -2.89 28.66
N LEU A 65 -15.67 -2.01 27.67
CA LEU A 65 -15.81 -2.37 26.25
C LEU A 65 -14.44 -2.46 25.58
N LEU A 66 -14.13 -3.59 24.94
CA LEU A 66 -12.98 -3.69 24.05
C LEU A 66 -13.17 -2.84 22.78
N PRO A 67 -12.09 -2.27 22.19
CA PRO A 67 -12.16 -1.49 20.96
C PRO A 67 -12.90 -2.19 19.81
N PHE A 68 -12.65 -3.49 19.62
CA PHE A 68 -13.37 -4.31 18.65
C PHE A 68 -14.29 -5.29 19.35
N GLN A 69 -15.53 -5.36 18.87
CA GLN A 69 -16.48 -6.37 19.33
C GLN A 69 -16.19 -7.67 18.57
N ALA A 70 -15.65 -8.65 19.29
CA ALA A 70 -15.38 -9.98 18.80
C ALA A 70 -16.06 -11.00 19.71
N TYR A 71 -16.39 -12.17 19.16
CA TYR A 71 -16.83 -13.30 19.97
C TYR A 71 -15.60 -13.92 20.65
N TYR A 72 -15.53 -13.78 21.97
CA TYR A 72 -14.49 -14.40 22.78
C TYR A 72 -15.01 -15.71 23.36
N PHE A 73 -14.17 -16.73 23.34
CA PHE A 73 -14.47 -18.02 23.97
C PHE A 73 -14.37 -17.97 25.51
N CYS A 74 -13.83 -16.88 26.07
CA CYS A 74 -13.66 -16.64 27.50
C CYS A 74 -14.35 -15.34 27.94
N ASP A 75 -14.71 -15.26 29.21
CA ASP A 75 -15.36 -14.11 29.85
C ASP A 75 -14.38 -12.94 30.03
N VAL A 76 -14.26 -12.12 28.98
CA VAL A 76 -13.34 -10.96 28.89
C VAL A 76 -13.75 -9.77 29.78
N ASP A 77 -14.91 -9.82 30.45
CA ASP A 77 -15.34 -8.75 31.35
C ASP A 77 -14.51 -8.69 32.65
N LYS A 78 -13.82 -9.79 33.01
CA LYS A 78 -13.03 -9.89 34.25
C LYS A 78 -11.55 -9.61 33.98
N SER A 79 -10.93 -8.81 34.85
CA SER A 79 -9.45 -8.71 34.91
C SER A 79 -8.87 -10.06 35.39
N PRO A 80 -7.79 -10.60 34.77
CA PRO A 80 -6.87 -9.99 33.80
C PRO A 80 -7.20 -10.26 32.32
N GLN A 81 -8.28 -10.98 32.01
CA GLN A 81 -8.60 -11.45 30.65
C GLN A 81 -8.91 -10.28 29.70
N PHE A 82 -9.53 -9.21 30.22
CA PHE A 82 -9.76 -7.97 29.50
C PHE A 82 -8.45 -7.36 28.95
N GLU A 83 -7.44 -7.22 29.80
CA GLU A 83 -6.16 -6.59 29.43
C GLU A 83 -5.41 -7.44 28.41
N LEU A 84 -5.43 -8.77 28.59
CA LEU A 84 -4.87 -9.69 27.62
C LEU A 84 -5.55 -9.57 26.25
N ALA A 85 -6.89 -9.53 26.21
CA ALA A 85 -7.65 -9.37 24.98
C ALA A 85 -7.36 -8.03 24.30
N LEU A 86 -7.20 -6.95 25.07
CA LEU A 86 -6.82 -5.64 24.56
C LEU A 86 -5.43 -5.66 23.92
N VAL A 87 -4.45 -6.29 24.58
CA VAL A 87 -3.09 -6.47 24.03
C VAL A 87 -3.13 -7.30 22.74
N VAL A 88 -3.89 -8.39 22.71
CA VAL A 88 -4.04 -9.23 21.51
C VAL A 88 -4.70 -8.44 20.37
N GLN A 89 -5.73 -7.63 20.64
CA GLN A 89 -6.34 -6.76 19.64
C GLN A 89 -5.36 -5.71 19.11
N ALA A 90 -4.60 -5.05 19.99
CA ALA A 90 -3.60 -4.08 19.62
C ALA A 90 -2.50 -4.70 18.73
N MET A 91 -2.00 -5.89 19.11
CA MET A 91 -1.02 -6.63 18.32
C MET A 91 -1.58 -7.05 16.96
N THR A 92 -2.81 -7.57 16.92
CA THR A 92 -3.48 -7.98 15.68
C THR A 92 -3.66 -6.79 14.74
N MET A 93 -4.13 -5.65 15.26
CA MET A 93 -4.25 -4.42 14.48
C MET A 93 -2.90 -3.95 13.97
N PHE A 94 -1.87 -3.97 14.82
CA PHE A 94 -0.53 -3.52 14.44
C PHE A 94 0.05 -4.36 13.30
N PHE A 95 0.01 -5.69 13.41
CA PHE A 95 0.47 -6.59 12.35
C PHE A 95 -0.37 -6.48 11.08
N GLY A 96 -1.70 -6.36 11.23
CA GLY A 96 -2.60 -6.12 10.11
C GLY A 96 -2.25 -4.82 9.37
N ALA A 97 -2.09 -3.71 10.11
CA ALA A 97 -1.75 -2.41 9.55
C ALA A 97 -0.41 -2.44 8.82
N ILE A 98 0.62 -3.08 9.39
CA ILE A 98 1.93 -3.26 8.72
C ILE A 98 1.75 -4.03 7.42
N THR A 99 1.05 -5.17 7.47
CA THR A 99 0.86 -6.05 6.31
C THR A 99 0.14 -5.31 5.19
N TYR A 100 -1.03 -4.72 5.46
CA TYR A 100 -1.79 -3.95 4.48
C TYR A 100 -1.00 -2.77 3.91
N THR A 101 -0.39 -1.95 4.78
CA THR A 101 0.37 -0.78 4.34
C THR A 101 1.57 -1.16 3.49
N SER A 102 2.25 -2.28 3.81
CA SER A 102 3.39 -2.75 3.04
C SER A 102 2.99 -3.21 1.63
N VAL A 103 1.86 -3.90 1.49
CA VAL A 103 1.31 -4.34 0.20
C VAL A 103 0.88 -3.13 -0.63
N ASP A 104 0.12 -2.20 -0.04
CA ASP A 104 -0.33 -1.00 -0.74
C ASP A 104 0.83 -0.11 -1.17
N ALA A 105 1.85 0.06 -0.31
CA ALA A 105 3.05 0.81 -0.63
C ALA A 105 3.83 0.16 -1.78
N PHE A 106 3.95 -1.17 -1.78
CA PHE A 106 4.61 -1.90 -2.85
C PHE A 106 3.87 -1.75 -4.18
N LEU A 107 2.54 -1.94 -4.19
CA LEU A 107 1.71 -1.78 -5.37
C LEU A 107 1.76 -0.35 -5.91
N GLY A 108 1.64 0.65 -5.03
CA GLY A 108 1.73 2.06 -5.40
C GLY A 108 3.09 2.42 -6.00
N LEU A 109 4.19 1.94 -5.41
CA LEU A 109 5.53 2.12 -5.94
C LEU A 109 5.67 1.46 -7.32
N ALA A 110 5.16 0.24 -7.50
CA ALA A 110 5.21 -0.48 -8.77
C ALA A 110 4.44 0.24 -9.87
N ILE A 111 3.23 0.70 -9.59
CA ILE A 111 2.42 1.47 -10.54
C ILE A 111 3.15 2.75 -10.94
N LEU A 112 3.63 3.55 -9.98
CA LEU A 112 4.34 4.80 -10.26
C LEU A 112 5.66 4.56 -11.02
N HIS A 113 6.36 3.46 -10.73
CA HIS A 113 7.56 3.06 -11.46
C HIS A 113 7.23 2.73 -12.92
N ILE A 114 6.20 1.91 -13.17
CA ILE A 114 5.76 1.55 -14.54
C ILE A 114 5.30 2.80 -15.29
N CYS A 115 4.54 3.69 -14.66
CA CYS A 115 4.13 4.96 -15.25
C CYS A 115 5.34 5.83 -15.64
N GLY A 116 6.36 5.93 -14.77
CA GLY A 116 7.59 6.65 -15.08
C GLY A 116 8.38 6.03 -16.25
N GLN A 117 8.43 4.70 -16.31
CA GLN A 117 9.06 3.99 -17.42
C GLN A 117 8.31 4.20 -18.74
N LEU A 118 6.98 4.19 -18.72
CA LEU A 118 6.14 4.48 -19.89
C LEU A 118 6.29 5.93 -20.37
N GLU A 119 6.43 6.88 -19.46
CA GLU A 119 6.69 8.29 -19.80
C GLU A 119 8.06 8.48 -20.45
N ASN A 120 9.11 7.84 -19.90
CA ASN A 120 10.43 7.80 -20.53
C ASN A 120 10.40 7.13 -21.89
N PHE A 121 9.68 6.01 -22.00
CA PHE A 121 9.49 5.32 -23.26
C PHE A 121 8.81 6.21 -24.31
N LYS A 122 7.74 6.94 -23.94
CA LYS A 122 7.08 7.91 -24.81
C LYS A 122 8.05 9.02 -25.26
N TYR A 123 8.87 9.54 -24.35
CA TYR A 123 9.88 10.55 -24.69
C TYR A 123 10.89 10.03 -25.72
N ARG A 124 11.45 8.83 -25.49
CA ARG A 124 12.34 8.16 -26.45
C ARG A 124 11.65 7.92 -27.77
N LEU A 125 10.40 7.49 -27.75
CA LEU A 125 9.58 7.18 -28.92
C LEU A 125 9.41 8.42 -29.81
N ILE A 126 8.97 9.55 -29.24
CA ILE A 126 8.86 10.83 -29.97
C ILE A 126 10.21 11.26 -30.55
N ASN A 127 11.30 11.09 -29.79
CA ASN A 127 12.64 11.45 -30.27
C ASN A 127 13.17 10.47 -31.34
N LEU A 128 12.69 9.21 -31.33
CA LEU A 128 12.97 8.17 -32.32
C LEU A 128 12.08 8.27 -33.57
N GLU A 129 10.95 8.96 -33.54
CA GLU A 129 10.12 9.22 -34.73
C GLU A 129 10.92 10.02 -35.78
N SER A 130 11.96 10.74 -35.33
CA SER A 130 13.00 11.33 -36.17
C SER A 130 14.02 10.32 -36.75
N SER A 131 13.88 9.01 -36.50
CA SER A 131 14.83 7.95 -36.89
C SER A 131 14.11 6.68 -37.40
N GLU A 132 14.69 6.00 -38.40
CA GLU A 132 14.00 4.93 -39.15
C GLU A 132 13.67 3.62 -38.37
N ASN A 133 14.09 3.47 -37.10
CA ASN A 133 14.04 2.18 -36.37
C ASN A 133 12.99 2.09 -35.23
N PHE A 134 12.02 2.99 -35.20
CA PHE A 134 10.97 3.11 -34.18
C PHE A 134 10.00 1.91 -34.09
N THR A 135 9.55 1.45 -35.24
CA THR A 135 8.47 0.46 -35.39
C THR A 135 8.77 -0.94 -34.81
N PRO A 136 9.98 -1.52 -34.99
CA PRO A 136 10.28 -2.84 -34.45
C PRO A 136 10.41 -2.86 -32.91
N ALA A 137 10.95 -1.80 -32.30
CA ALA A 137 11.13 -1.73 -30.86
C ALA A 137 9.79 -1.59 -30.12
N LEU A 138 8.92 -0.69 -30.58
CA LEU A 138 7.57 -0.50 -30.01
C LEU A 138 6.73 -1.76 -30.11
N ARG A 139 6.78 -2.45 -31.26
CA ARG A 139 6.08 -3.72 -31.48
C ARG A 139 6.48 -4.75 -30.42
N ASN A 140 7.76 -4.87 -30.10
CA ASN A 140 8.25 -5.89 -29.18
C ASN A 140 7.77 -5.65 -27.73
N TYR A 141 7.75 -4.40 -27.26
CA TYR A 141 7.27 -4.05 -25.91
C TYR A 141 5.75 -4.22 -25.77
N VAL A 142 4.97 -3.78 -26.75
CA VAL A 142 3.51 -3.97 -26.76
C VAL A 142 3.16 -5.46 -26.80
N GLN A 143 3.89 -6.25 -27.59
CA GLN A 143 3.67 -7.70 -27.71
C GLN A 143 4.03 -8.45 -26.43
N THR A 144 5.03 -7.97 -25.68
CA THR A 144 5.40 -8.51 -24.36
C THR A 144 4.37 -8.17 -23.29
N HIS A 145 3.88 -6.93 -23.26
CA HIS A 145 2.80 -6.51 -22.36
C HIS A 145 1.49 -7.30 -22.61
N LEU A 146 1.11 -7.46 -23.88
CA LEU A 146 -0.08 -8.24 -24.25
C LEU A 146 0.06 -9.73 -23.91
N ARG A 147 1.26 -10.31 -24.00
CA ARG A 147 1.51 -11.69 -23.54
C ARG A 147 1.32 -11.82 -22.04
N LEU A 148 1.87 -10.90 -21.25
CA LEU A 148 1.72 -10.92 -19.79
C LEU A 148 0.26 -10.78 -19.38
N ILE A 149 -0.49 -9.86 -19.99
CA ILE A 149 -1.92 -9.68 -19.74
C ILE A 149 -2.71 -10.95 -20.10
N ARG A 150 -2.39 -11.61 -21.22
CA ARG A 150 -3.02 -12.89 -21.59
C ARG A 150 -2.70 -14.03 -20.62
N TYR A 151 -1.49 -14.08 -20.08
CA TYR A 151 -1.14 -15.09 -19.07
C TYR A 151 -1.89 -14.89 -17.75
N PHE A 152 -2.03 -13.63 -17.31
CA PHE A 152 -2.77 -13.30 -16.10
C PHE A 152 -4.28 -13.45 -16.25
N CYS A 153 -4.84 -13.17 -17.44
CA CYS A 153 -6.28 -13.23 -17.67
C CYS A 153 -6.77 -14.58 -18.25
N GLY A 154 -5.88 -15.39 -18.82
CA GLY A 154 -6.19 -16.63 -19.52
C GLY A 154 -5.91 -17.94 -18.77
N SER A 155 -5.50 -17.88 -17.50
CA SER A 155 -5.24 -19.08 -16.66
C SER A 155 -6.42 -19.48 -15.77
N SER A 156 -7.63 -18.99 -16.07
CA SER A 156 -8.88 -19.36 -15.40
C SER A 156 -9.75 -20.32 -16.23
N GLN A 157 -9.16 -21.32 -16.87
CA GLN A 157 -9.91 -22.44 -17.43
C GLN A 157 -9.14 -23.75 -17.34
#